data_AF-A0A7W9QJW7-F1
#
_entry.id   AF-A0A7W9QJW7-F1
#
_cell.length_a   1.000
_cell.length_b   1.000
_cell.length_c   1.000
_cell.angle_alpha   90.00
_cell.angle_beta   90.00
_cell.angle_gamma   90.00
#
_symmetry.space_group_name_H-M   'P 1'
#
loop_
_entity.id
_entity.type
_entity.pdbx_description
1 polymer ?
#
loop_
_entity_poly.entity_id
_entity_poly.type
_entity_poly.pdbx_seq_one_letter_code
_entity_poly.pdbx_strand_id
1 'polypeptide(L)'
;MCSALLLVWLALIGLPGAASAAAAPATVPIDNLRLDQVQLLGSHNSYRPVPTAQMRRRLQAHDAAEWPALAYGHPSLQAQLALGLRQLELDVAADPHGGLYAAPYARADAATRARMRAPGAKVLHQPGLDYASHCLRFRDCLAILAAWSRAHPRHAPLVVLVNAVDFDPVPGLWPHCAAFDANDLDALDRDIIEVVGRARLIVPDDVRGAAPSLRDAVLAHAWPSVAQARGRMLFVLDGNPRHEALYRQEHPSLRGRMMFGWYAPDQPEAAVLSIEDPLAEASRIRALVAQGFVVRTRADAEGREARAHDRRRAQAALDAGAQWISTDYYAGAPDPQRLHYWLGIATGLRCDRVTADCGATAP
;
A
#
# COMPACT_ATOMS: atom_id res chain seq x y z
N MET A 1 73.93 46.98 -46.54
CA MET A 1 72.54 47.40 -46.26
C MET A 1 71.70 46.15 -46.06
N CYS A 2 71.01 46.10 -44.92
CA CYS A 2 69.98 45.16 -44.44
C CYS A 2 70.24 43.64 -44.37
N SER A 3 70.37 43.21 -43.11
CA SER A 3 70.18 41.90 -42.50
C SER A 3 68.82 41.24 -42.77
N ALA A 4 68.76 39.91 -42.62
CA ALA A 4 67.61 39.22 -42.04
C ALA A 4 68.07 37.94 -41.30
N LEU A 5 67.89 37.94 -39.97
CA LEU A 5 68.04 36.79 -39.07
C LEU A 5 66.82 35.87 -39.18
N LEU A 6 67.05 34.55 -39.27
CA LEU A 6 66.02 33.52 -39.14
C LEU A 6 65.93 33.05 -37.67
N LEU A 7 64.76 33.23 -37.06
CA LEU A 7 64.38 32.68 -35.77
C LEU A 7 63.76 31.29 -35.95
N VAL A 8 64.33 30.28 -35.30
CA VAL A 8 63.77 28.92 -35.20
C VAL A 8 62.89 28.84 -33.96
N TRP A 9 61.60 28.55 -34.14
CA TRP A 9 60.66 28.25 -33.06
C TRP A 9 60.63 26.74 -32.80
N LEU A 10 61.04 26.32 -31.60
CA LEU A 10 60.86 24.96 -31.09
C LEU A 10 59.46 24.82 -30.48
N ALA A 11 58.61 24.01 -31.10
CA ALA A 11 57.31 23.64 -30.55
C ALA A 11 57.46 22.48 -29.55
N LEU A 12 57.18 22.76 -28.27
CA LEU A 12 57.05 21.76 -27.22
C LEU A 12 55.71 21.01 -27.40
N ILE A 13 55.77 19.74 -27.76
CA ILE A 13 54.62 18.84 -27.81
C ILE A 13 54.33 18.36 -26.39
N GLY A 14 53.27 18.92 -25.77
CA GLY A 14 52.75 18.44 -24.49
C GLY A 14 51.97 17.13 -24.68
N LEU A 15 52.36 16.09 -23.93
CA LEU A 15 51.61 14.84 -23.84
C LEU A 15 50.25 15.11 -23.13
N PRO A 16 49.11 14.67 -23.68
CA PRO A 16 47.83 14.79 -22.99
C PRO A 16 47.81 13.83 -21.79
N GLY A 17 47.63 14.38 -20.59
CA GLY A 17 47.40 13.62 -19.37
C GLY A 17 46.11 12.81 -19.49
N ALA A 18 46.20 11.50 -19.25
CA ALA A 18 45.04 10.63 -19.16
C ALA A 18 44.20 11.05 -17.94
N ALA A 19 43.11 11.77 -18.18
CA ALA A 19 42.07 11.96 -17.17
C ALA A 19 41.46 10.58 -16.88
N SER A 20 41.67 10.07 -15.67
CA SER A 20 40.97 8.90 -15.16
C SER A 20 39.48 9.23 -15.12
N ALA A 21 38.70 8.68 -16.07
CA ALA A 21 37.26 8.72 -15.99
C ALA A 21 36.83 8.05 -14.68
N ALA A 22 36.37 8.83 -13.72
CA ALA A 22 35.75 8.29 -12.52
C ALA A 22 34.59 7.39 -12.97
N ALA A 23 34.65 6.11 -12.63
CA ALA A 23 33.57 5.17 -12.92
C ALA A 23 32.28 5.74 -12.33
N ALA A 24 31.26 5.93 -13.17
CA ALA A 24 29.94 6.30 -12.69
C ALA A 24 29.49 5.26 -11.65
N PRO A 25 28.95 5.69 -10.49
CA PRO A 25 28.49 4.74 -9.49
C PRO A 25 27.49 3.78 -10.14
N ALA A 26 27.79 2.49 -10.07
CA ALA A 26 26.93 1.45 -10.64
C ALA A 26 25.60 1.47 -9.89
N THR A 27 24.51 1.80 -10.58
CA THR A 27 23.16 1.72 -10.04
C THR A 27 22.86 0.27 -9.66
N VAL A 28 22.44 0.03 -8.41
CA VAL A 28 21.99 -1.31 -8.00
C VAL A 28 20.71 -1.63 -8.77
N PRO A 29 20.65 -2.74 -9.54
CA PRO A 29 19.42 -3.14 -10.21
C PRO A 29 18.29 -3.30 -9.19
N ILE A 30 17.09 -2.81 -9.50
CA ILE A 30 15.96 -2.83 -8.56
C ILE A 30 15.64 -4.22 -8.02
N ASP A 31 15.91 -5.27 -8.81
CA ASP A 31 15.72 -6.67 -8.43
C ASP A 31 16.65 -7.14 -7.31
N ASN A 32 17.79 -6.46 -7.12
CA ASN A 32 18.75 -6.75 -6.06
C ASN A 32 18.46 -5.96 -4.77
N LEU A 33 17.57 -4.96 -4.81
CA LEU A 33 17.13 -4.24 -3.62
C LEU A 33 16.19 -5.11 -2.79
N ARG A 34 16.17 -4.90 -1.47
CA ARG A 34 15.21 -5.53 -0.55
C ARG A 34 13.88 -4.79 -0.54
N LEU A 35 12.83 -5.42 -0.01
CA LEU A 35 11.52 -4.77 0.11
C LEU A 35 11.51 -3.53 1.02
N ASP A 36 12.39 -3.48 2.03
CA ASP A 36 12.58 -2.27 2.87
C ASP A 36 13.37 -1.15 2.17
N GLN A 37 13.81 -1.37 0.92
CA GLN A 37 14.63 -0.45 0.14
C GLN A 37 13.92 0.11 -1.10
N VAL A 38 12.63 -0.20 -1.27
CA VAL A 38 11.85 0.27 -2.41
C VAL A 38 10.57 0.96 -1.94
N GLN A 39 10.23 2.06 -2.63
CA GLN A 39 8.98 2.76 -2.46
C GLN A 39 7.97 2.28 -3.50
N LEU A 40 6.70 2.24 -3.11
CA LEU A 40 5.57 1.96 -3.97
C LEU A 40 4.43 2.94 -3.68
N LEU A 41 3.67 3.21 -4.73
CA LEU A 41 2.41 3.94 -4.63
C LEU A 41 1.25 2.96 -4.51
N GLY A 42 0.33 3.27 -3.62
CA GLY A 42 -0.91 2.55 -3.46
C GLY A 42 -2.12 3.46 -3.34
N SER A 43 -3.28 2.83 -3.32
CA SER A 43 -4.56 3.51 -3.17
C SER A 43 -5.15 3.20 -1.81
N HIS A 44 -5.73 4.21 -1.19
CA HIS A 44 -6.53 4.08 0.03
C HIS A 44 -7.96 3.70 -0.39
N ASN A 45 -8.61 2.79 0.35
CA ASN A 45 -9.95 2.26 0.01
C ASN A 45 -10.10 1.77 -1.44
N SER A 46 -9.12 1.01 -1.96
CA SER A 46 -9.03 0.60 -3.37
C SER A 46 -10.29 -0.06 -3.93
N TYR A 47 -11.07 -0.72 -3.10
CA TYR A 47 -12.31 -1.40 -3.49
C TYR A 47 -13.45 -0.43 -3.84
N ARG A 48 -13.35 0.85 -3.45
CA ARG A 48 -14.44 1.82 -3.47
C ARG A 48 -14.62 2.45 -4.86
N PRO A 49 -15.77 2.26 -5.54
CA PRO A 49 -16.08 2.96 -6.79
C PRO A 49 -16.43 4.43 -6.51
N VAL A 50 -16.49 5.24 -7.58
CA VAL A 50 -17.07 6.59 -7.48
C VAL A 50 -18.54 6.47 -7.03
N PRO A 51 -18.96 7.20 -5.97
CA PRO A 51 -20.35 7.15 -5.50
C PRO A 51 -21.34 7.49 -6.62
N THR A 52 -22.39 6.68 -6.73
CA THR A 52 -23.49 6.98 -7.64
C THR A 52 -24.22 8.27 -7.23
N ALA A 53 -24.96 8.88 -8.15
CA ALA A 53 -25.76 10.07 -7.83
C ALA A 53 -26.75 9.82 -6.67
N GLN A 54 -27.25 8.60 -6.51
CA GLN A 54 -28.12 8.23 -5.39
C GLN A 54 -27.35 8.14 -4.07
N MET A 55 -26.20 7.47 -4.06
CA MET A 55 -25.35 7.37 -2.87
C MET A 55 -24.86 8.75 -2.43
N ARG A 56 -24.40 9.58 -3.37
CA ARG A 56 -24.03 10.98 -3.11
C ARG A 56 -25.16 11.74 -2.43
N ARG A 57 -26.40 11.66 -2.93
CA ARG A 57 -27.55 12.34 -2.30
C ARG A 57 -27.80 11.85 -0.88
N ARG A 58 -27.63 10.55 -0.62
CA ARG A 58 -27.80 9.97 0.74
C ARG A 58 -26.70 10.45 1.67
N LEU A 59 -25.44 10.41 1.23
CA LEU A 59 -24.31 10.89 2.00
C LEU A 59 -24.46 12.37 2.34
N GLN A 60 -24.78 13.21 1.36
CA GLN A 60 -25.00 14.65 1.58
C GLN A 60 -26.19 14.96 2.50
N ALA A 61 -27.24 14.14 2.46
CA ALA A 61 -28.39 14.30 3.35
C ALA A 61 -28.10 13.82 4.78
N HIS A 62 -27.19 12.86 4.94
CA HIS A 62 -26.76 12.37 6.25
C HIS A 62 -25.73 13.30 6.88
N ASP A 63 -24.68 13.64 6.14
CA ASP A 63 -23.63 14.57 6.54
C ASP A 63 -23.06 15.32 5.32
N ALA A 64 -23.52 16.55 5.12
CA ALA A 64 -23.02 17.41 4.05
C ALA A 64 -21.59 17.90 4.28
N ALA A 65 -21.12 17.95 5.52
CA ALA A 65 -19.78 18.42 5.88
C ALA A 65 -18.72 17.36 5.59
N GLU A 66 -19.05 16.07 5.72
CA GLU A 66 -18.14 14.97 5.36
C GLU A 66 -18.04 14.71 3.86
N TRP A 67 -19.04 15.09 3.07
CA TRP A 67 -19.08 14.80 1.62
C TRP A 67 -17.77 15.12 0.87
N PRO A 68 -17.10 16.27 1.06
CA PRO A 68 -15.84 16.56 0.37
C PRO A 68 -14.74 15.51 0.60
N ALA A 69 -14.71 14.87 1.77
CA ALA A 69 -13.76 13.81 2.10
C ALA A 69 -14.15 12.45 1.46
N LEU A 70 -15.43 12.25 1.15
CA LEU A 70 -15.97 11.04 0.52
C LEU A 70 -16.14 11.15 -1.00
N ALA A 71 -15.89 12.32 -1.56
CA ALA A 71 -16.08 12.65 -2.97
C ALA A 71 -14.90 12.20 -3.85
N TYR A 72 -14.45 10.96 -3.68
CA TYR A 72 -13.45 10.29 -4.52
C TYR A 72 -13.95 8.90 -4.94
N GLY A 73 -13.13 8.13 -5.63
CA GLY A 73 -13.37 6.73 -5.92
C GLY A 73 -12.36 6.19 -6.92
N HIS A 74 -12.30 4.87 -7.06
CA HIS A 74 -11.27 4.19 -7.85
C HIS A 74 -11.86 3.42 -9.02
N PRO A 75 -11.07 3.14 -10.08
CA PRO A 75 -11.44 2.12 -11.05
C PRO A 75 -11.32 0.73 -10.42
N SER A 76 -11.68 -0.34 -11.14
CA SER A 76 -11.61 -1.70 -10.59
C SER A 76 -10.20 -2.05 -10.09
N LEU A 77 -10.08 -3.02 -9.17
CA LEU A 77 -8.78 -3.45 -8.64
C LEU A 77 -7.80 -3.84 -9.77
N GLN A 78 -8.28 -4.52 -10.83
CA GLN A 78 -7.44 -4.86 -11.98
C GLN A 78 -6.96 -3.63 -12.76
N ALA A 79 -7.81 -2.62 -12.92
CA ALA A 79 -7.44 -1.38 -13.59
C ALA A 79 -6.38 -0.62 -12.78
N GLN A 80 -6.50 -0.60 -11.45
CA GLN A 80 -5.50 -0.03 -10.56
C GLN A 80 -4.14 -0.73 -10.68
N LEU A 81 -4.14 -2.07 -10.74
CA LEU A 81 -2.92 -2.86 -10.97
C LEU A 81 -2.31 -2.61 -12.36
N ALA A 82 -3.15 -2.41 -13.38
CA ALA A 82 -2.73 -2.05 -14.74
C ALA A 82 -2.15 -0.64 -14.83
N LEU A 83 -2.62 0.30 -13.99
CA LEU A 83 -2.03 1.62 -13.81
C LEU A 83 -0.69 1.59 -13.04
N GLY A 84 -0.27 0.42 -12.57
CA GLY A 84 1.03 0.21 -11.93
C GLY A 84 1.03 0.34 -10.41
N LEU A 85 -0.13 0.51 -9.76
CA LEU A 85 -0.21 0.51 -8.29
C LEU A 85 0.20 -0.85 -7.74
N ARG A 86 0.92 -0.84 -6.61
CA ARG A 86 1.44 -2.04 -5.94
C ARG A 86 1.14 -2.10 -4.44
N GLN A 87 0.35 -1.16 -3.93
CA GLN A 87 -0.39 -1.31 -2.68
C GLN A 87 -1.88 -1.06 -2.93
N LEU A 88 -2.72 -1.94 -2.38
CA LEU A 88 -4.17 -1.82 -2.34
C LEU A 88 -4.65 -1.90 -0.90
N GLU A 89 -5.83 -1.38 -0.61
CA GLU A 89 -6.46 -1.35 0.71
C GLU A 89 -7.91 -1.82 0.58
N LEU A 90 -8.30 -2.74 1.46
CA LEU A 90 -9.62 -3.37 1.51
C LEU A 90 -10.20 -3.22 2.91
N ASP A 91 -11.29 -2.47 3.04
CA ASP A 91 -12.07 -2.46 4.28
C ASP A 91 -12.89 -3.73 4.33
N VAL A 92 -12.64 -4.56 5.33
CA VAL A 92 -13.33 -5.81 5.56
C VAL A 92 -14.22 -5.68 6.80
N ALA A 93 -15.42 -6.23 6.68
CA ALA A 93 -16.46 -6.20 7.70
C ALA A 93 -16.86 -7.63 8.07
N ALA A 94 -16.90 -7.95 9.36
CA ALA A 94 -17.23 -9.29 9.85
C ALA A 94 -18.68 -9.68 9.51
N ASP A 95 -18.87 -10.85 8.88
CA ASP A 95 -20.20 -11.41 8.56
C ASP A 95 -20.17 -12.94 8.58
N PRO A 96 -19.80 -13.58 9.71
CA PRO A 96 -19.56 -15.03 9.78
C PRO A 96 -20.81 -15.87 9.47
N HIS A 97 -22.01 -15.31 9.65
CA HIS A 97 -23.27 -15.98 9.34
C HIS A 97 -23.85 -15.57 7.97
N GLY A 98 -23.33 -14.50 7.36
CA GLY A 98 -23.81 -13.98 6.10
C GLY A 98 -25.08 -13.14 6.23
N GLY A 99 -25.27 -12.24 5.28
CA GLY A 99 -26.52 -11.49 5.12
C GLY A 99 -26.61 -10.19 5.91
N LEU A 100 -25.67 -9.92 6.83
CA LEU A 100 -25.70 -8.72 7.66
C LEU A 100 -25.68 -7.43 6.82
N TYR A 101 -24.96 -7.45 5.70
CA TYR A 101 -24.82 -6.32 4.78
C TYR A 101 -25.67 -6.45 3.50
N ALA A 102 -26.63 -7.38 3.46
CA ALA A 102 -27.37 -7.68 2.22
C ALA A 102 -28.49 -6.69 1.88
N ALA A 103 -28.99 -5.92 2.85
CA ALA A 103 -30.15 -5.05 2.67
C ALA A 103 -30.01 -4.03 1.51
N PRO A 104 -28.87 -3.32 1.33
CA PRO A 104 -28.69 -2.40 0.20
C PRO A 104 -28.75 -3.09 -1.17
N TYR A 105 -28.52 -4.40 -1.20
CA TYR A 105 -28.49 -5.23 -2.40
C TYR A 105 -29.81 -6.00 -2.64
N ALA A 106 -30.88 -5.74 -1.87
CA ALA A 106 -32.14 -6.48 -1.98
C ALA A 106 -32.77 -6.46 -3.39
N ARG A 107 -32.51 -5.41 -4.17
CA ARG A 107 -32.97 -5.24 -5.57
C ARG A 107 -31.91 -5.58 -6.62
N ALA A 108 -30.71 -5.98 -6.22
CA ALA A 108 -29.67 -6.44 -7.16
C ALA A 108 -30.08 -7.78 -7.79
N ASP A 109 -29.32 -8.30 -8.76
CA ASP A 109 -29.57 -9.61 -9.38
C ASP A 109 -29.43 -10.80 -8.39
N ALA A 110 -29.88 -11.98 -8.80
CA ALA A 110 -29.91 -13.16 -7.93
C ALA A 110 -28.51 -13.59 -7.44
N ALA A 111 -27.48 -13.47 -8.28
CA ALA A 111 -26.12 -13.83 -7.92
C ALA A 111 -25.53 -12.84 -6.90
N THR A 112 -25.72 -11.55 -7.10
CA THR A 112 -25.32 -10.50 -6.14
C THR A 112 -26.01 -10.69 -4.79
N ARG A 113 -27.33 -10.95 -4.80
CA ARG A 113 -28.09 -11.24 -3.58
C ARG A 113 -27.57 -12.49 -2.86
N ALA A 114 -27.23 -13.55 -3.61
CA ALA A 114 -26.67 -14.77 -3.03
C ALA A 114 -25.27 -14.52 -2.44
N ARG A 115 -24.41 -13.75 -3.10
CA ARG A 115 -23.07 -13.38 -2.58
C ARG A 115 -23.18 -12.62 -1.26
N MET A 116 -24.06 -11.62 -1.18
CA MET A 116 -24.22 -10.84 0.06
C MET A 116 -24.84 -11.63 1.22
N ARG A 117 -25.59 -12.70 0.93
CA ARG A 117 -26.11 -13.62 1.95
C ARG A 117 -25.14 -14.74 2.34
N ALA A 118 -24.09 -14.97 1.59
CA ALA A 118 -23.13 -16.01 1.92
C ALA A 118 -22.31 -15.61 3.17
N PRO A 119 -21.97 -16.56 4.06
CA PRO A 119 -21.00 -16.35 5.14
C PRO A 119 -19.65 -15.77 4.70
N GLY A 120 -18.97 -15.11 5.63
CA GLY A 120 -17.61 -14.59 5.48
C GLY A 120 -17.54 -13.07 5.27
N ALA A 121 -16.36 -12.49 5.47
CA ALA A 121 -16.18 -11.04 5.49
C ALA A 121 -16.68 -10.33 4.21
N LYS A 122 -17.36 -9.20 4.39
CA LYS A 122 -17.81 -8.30 3.31
C LYS A 122 -16.84 -7.15 3.14
N VAL A 123 -16.88 -6.51 1.97
CA VAL A 123 -16.02 -5.37 1.65
C VAL A 123 -16.87 -4.15 1.33
N LEU A 124 -16.80 -3.15 2.20
CA LEU A 124 -17.60 -1.92 2.13
C LEU A 124 -17.00 -0.82 3.02
N HIS A 125 -17.35 0.45 2.74
CA HIS A 125 -16.85 1.60 3.50
C HIS A 125 -17.75 1.92 4.69
N GLN A 126 -19.05 2.12 4.46
CA GLN A 126 -20.02 2.41 5.52
C GLN A 126 -21.33 1.65 5.29
N PRO A 127 -21.80 0.86 6.27
CA PRO A 127 -23.05 0.13 6.17
C PRO A 127 -24.22 1.06 5.86
N GLY A 128 -25.00 0.72 4.83
CA GLY A 128 -26.22 1.47 4.46
C GLY A 128 -26.00 2.81 3.73
N LEU A 129 -24.84 3.45 3.87
CA LEU A 129 -24.53 4.74 3.24
C LEU A 129 -23.60 4.61 2.04
N ASP A 130 -22.40 4.10 2.29
CA ASP A 130 -21.30 4.01 1.34
C ASP A 130 -20.88 2.55 1.16
N TYR A 131 -21.85 1.75 0.70
CA TYR A 131 -21.77 0.30 0.72
C TYR A 131 -21.24 -0.31 -0.57
N ALA A 132 -21.05 0.49 -1.62
CA ALA A 132 -20.66 -0.01 -2.93
C ALA A 132 -19.20 -0.44 -2.95
N SER A 133 -18.92 -1.55 -3.64
CA SER A 133 -17.58 -2.10 -3.78
C SER A 133 -17.41 -2.75 -5.14
N HIS A 134 -16.19 -2.71 -5.68
CA HIS A 134 -15.77 -3.46 -6.87
C HIS A 134 -15.77 -4.98 -6.64
N CYS A 135 -15.75 -5.42 -5.39
CA CYS A 135 -15.83 -6.83 -4.99
C CYS A 135 -16.50 -6.95 -3.62
N LEU A 136 -17.56 -7.75 -3.51
CA LEU A 136 -18.49 -7.67 -2.38
C LEU A 136 -18.08 -8.47 -1.14
N ARG A 137 -17.25 -9.51 -1.33
CA ARG A 137 -16.71 -10.37 -0.28
C ARG A 137 -15.20 -10.30 -0.32
N PHE A 138 -14.56 -10.47 0.83
CA PHE A 138 -13.11 -10.52 0.89
C PHE A 138 -12.53 -11.60 -0.05
N ARG A 139 -13.13 -12.80 -0.04
CA ARG A 139 -12.80 -13.88 -0.99
C ARG A 139 -12.96 -13.50 -2.46
N ASP A 140 -13.95 -12.67 -2.81
CA ASP A 140 -14.15 -12.21 -4.20
C ASP A 140 -12.99 -11.28 -4.61
N CYS A 141 -12.59 -10.38 -3.71
CA CYS A 141 -11.43 -9.50 -3.91
C CYS A 141 -10.14 -10.31 -4.05
N LEU A 142 -9.89 -11.27 -3.16
CA LEU A 142 -8.74 -12.17 -3.23
C LEU A 142 -8.72 -12.96 -4.54
N ALA A 143 -9.86 -13.46 -5.02
CA ALA A 143 -9.94 -14.20 -6.27
C ALA A 143 -9.56 -13.33 -7.48
N ILE A 144 -9.96 -12.06 -7.48
CA ILE A 144 -9.54 -11.08 -8.50
C ILE A 144 -8.03 -10.89 -8.47
N LEU A 145 -7.44 -10.63 -7.29
CA LEU A 145 -6.01 -10.40 -7.15
C LEU A 145 -5.20 -11.66 -7.53
N ALA A 146 -5.63 -12.84 -7.08
CA ALA A 146 -4.99 -14.11 -7.37
C ALA A 146 -5.03 -14.45 -8.87
N ALA A 147 -6.17 -14.20 -9.53
CA ALA A 147 -6.29 -14.38 -10.98
C ALA A 147 -5.36 -13.43 -11.75
N TRP A 148 -5.30 -12.15 -11.35
CA TRP A 148 -4.38 -11.19 -11.95
C TRP A 148 -2.91 -11.59 -11.74
N SER A 149 -2.54 -12.01 -10.53
CA SER A 149 -1.17 -12.45 -10.22
C SER A 149 -0.74 -13.66 -11.04
N ARG A 150 -1.64 -14.64 -11.24
CA ARG A 150 -1.37 -15.80 -12.10
C ARG A 150 -1.14 -15.39 -13.56
N ALA A 151 -1.86 -14.40 -14.05
CA ALA A 151 -1.68 -13.85 -15.40
C ALA A 151 -0.38 -13.01 -15.54
N HIS A 152 0.20 -12.55 -14.43
CA HIS A 152 1.40 -11.69 -14.42
C HIS A 152 2.48 -12.26 -13.49
N PRO A 153 3.04 -13.46 -13.75
CA PRO A 153 3.86 -14.19 -12.78
C PRO A 153 5.16 -13.47 -12.33
N ARG A 154 5.56 -12.39 -13.00
CA ARG A 154 6.73 -11.55 -12.65
C ARG A 154 6.37 -10.14 -12.19
N HIS A 155 5.10 -9.89 -11.83
CA HIS A 155 4.69 -8.59 -11.30
C HIS A 155 5.55 -8.20 -10.09
N ALA A 156 5.78 -6.90 -9.90
CA ALA A 156 6.37 -6.39 -8.65
C ALA A 156 5.51 -6.83 -7.44
N PRO A 157 6.08 -7.03 -6.25
CA PRO A 157 5.34 -7.44 -5.05
C PRO A 157 4.10 -6.57 -4.85
N LEU A 158 2.99 -7.21 -4.50
CA LEU A 158 1.71 -6.55 -4.24
C LEU A 158 1.44 -6.54 -2.74
N VAL A 159 1.29 -5.36 -2.16
CA VAL A 159 0.87 -5.18 -0.76
C VAL A 159 -0.63 -4.99 -0.71
N VAL A 160 -1.30 -5.66 0.21
CA VAL A 160 -2.74 -5.52 0.45
C VAL A 160 -2.95 -5.23 1.93
N LEU A 161 -3.40 -4.01 2.23
CA LEU A 161 -3.87 -3.64 3.55
C LEU A 161 -5.30 -4.19 3.70
N VAL A 162 -5.52 -4.93 4.78
CA VAL A 162 -6.81 -5.55 5.13
C VAL A 162 -7.31 -4.82 6.36
N ASN A 163 -8.03 -3.71 6.13
CA ASN A 163 -8.57 -2.87 7.18
C ASN A 163 -9.77 -3.56 7.83
N ALA A 164 -9.56 -4.12 9.02
CA ALA A 164 -10.60 -4.83 9.77
C ALA A 164 -11.44 -3.80 10.53
N VAL A 165 -12.65 -3.57 10.03
CA VAL A 165 -13.54 -2.52 10.54
C VAL A 165 -14.62 -3.12 11.43
N ASP A 166 -14.70 -2.61 12.66
CA ASP A 166 -15.87 -2.79 13.51
C ASP A 166 -16.90 -1.70 13.19
N PHE A 167 -18.17 -2.10 13.06
CA PHE A 167 -19.26 -1.16 12.86
C PHE A 167 -20.18 -1.14 14.08
N ASP A 168 -20.15 -0.01 14.78
CA ASP A 168 -21.07 0.28 15.87
C ASP A 168 -22.47 0.63 15.35
N PRO A 169 -23.53 0.36 16.14
CA PRO A 169 -24.87 0.79 15.78
C PRO A 169 -24.98 2.30 15.61
N VAL A 170 -25.54 2.73 14.47
CA VAL A 170 -25.90 4.12 14.17
C VAL A 170 -27.42 4.26 14.21
N PRO A 171 -27.99 5.03 15.16
CA PRO A 171 -29.43 5.20 15.28
C PRO A 171 -30.11 5.62 13.97
N GLY A 172 -31.15 4.88 13.57
CA GLY A 172 -31.93 5.17 12.36
C GLY A 172 -31.27 4.75 11.03
N LEU A 173 -30.03 4.25 11.05
CA LEU A 173 -29.29 3.88 9.84
C LEU A 173 -28.77 2.44 9.87
N TRP A 174 -28.10 2.05 10.95
CA TRP A 174 -27.46 0.75 11.11
C TRP A 174 -27.69 0.24 12.53
N PRO A 175 -28.65 -0.67 12.77
CA PRO A 175 -29.00 -1.09 14.13
C PRO A 175 -28.14 -2.25 14.67
N HIS A 176 -27.12 -2.68 13.91
CA HIS A 176 -26.34 -3.88 14.24
C HIS A 176 -24.98 -3.49 14.82
N CYS A 177 -24.46 -4.32 15.73
CA CYS A 177 -23.05 -4.30 16.07
C CYS A 177 -22.39 -5.42 15.26
N ALA A 178 -21.31 -5.09 14.55
CA ALA A 178 -20.50 -6.05 13.83
C ALA A 178 -19.05 -5.82 14.23
N ALA A 179 -18.47 -6.78 14.95
CA ALA A 179 -17.12 -6.66 15.43
C ALA A 179 -16.34 -7.95 15.15
N PHE A 180 -15.08 -7.83 14.72
CA PHE A 180 -14.22 -9.00 14.51
C PHE A 180 -13.88 -9.66 15.85
N ASP A 181 -14.07 -10.97 15.94
CA ASP A 181 -13.45 -11.80 16.99
C ASP A 181 -12.20 -12.53 16.47
N ALA A 182 -11.58 -13.36 17.33
CA ALA A 182 -10.40 -14.14 16.94
C ALA A 182 -10.69 -15.13 15.80
N ASN A 183 -11.86 -15.76 15.77
CA ASN A 183 -12.23 -16.71 14.72
C ASN A 183 -12.45 -16.01 13.38
N ASP A 184 -13.00 -14.80 13.40
CA ASP A 184 -13.16 -13.98 12.20
C ASP A 184 -11.80 -13.59 11.61
N LEU A 185 -10.84 -13.20 12.45
CA LEU A 185 -9.48 -12.88 12.00
C LEU A 185 -8.75 -14.13 11.48
N ASP A 186 -8.92 -15.29 12.13
CA ASP A 186 -8.43 -16.58 11.62
C ASP A 186 -9.06 -16.95 10.27
N ALA A 187 -10.32 -16.58 10.06
CA ALA A 187 -11.00 -16.79 8.78
C ALA A 187 -10.42 -15.93 7.66
N LEU A 188 -9.92 -14.71 7.95
CA LEU A 188 -9.19 -13.90 6.97
C LEU A 188 -7.89 -14.60 6.53
N ASP A 189 -7.11 -15.14 7.48
CA ASP A 189 -5.90 -15.92 7.16
C ASP A 189 -6.22 -17.13 6.29
N ARG A 190 -7.29 -17.86 6.64
CA ARG A 190 -7.77 -19.03 5.89
C ARG A 190 -8.18 -18.66 4.48
N ASP A 191 -8.93 -17.57 4.31
CA ASP A 191 -9.35 -17.06 3.01
C ASP A 191 -8.14 -16.68 2.14
N ILE A 192 -7.13 -16.00 2.72
CA ILE A 192 -5.89 -15.63 2.03
C ILE A 192 -5.16 -16.87 1.52
N ILE A 193 -4.88 -17.85 2.38
CA ILE A 193 -4.11 -19.04 1.98
C ILE A 193 -4.87 -19.92 0.99
N GLU A 194 -6.19 -20.10 1.16
CA GLU A 194 -7.00 -20.93 0.26
C GLU A 194 -7.14 -20.32 -1.13
N VAL A 195 -7.32 -18.99 -1.24
CA VAL A 195 -7.62 -18.34 -2.51
C VAL A 195 -6.36 -17.92 -3.27
N VAL A 196 -5.35 -17.40 -2.56
CA VAL A 196 -4.10 -16.92 -3.18
C VAL A 196 -3.10 -18.06 -3.36
N GLY A 197 -3.03 -18.97 -2.38
CA GLY A 197 -2.07 -20.07 -2.32
C GLY A 197 -0.72 -19.66 -1.73
N ARG A 198 -0.21 -20.48 -0.79
CA ARG A 198 1.01 -20.19 -0.01
C ARG A 198 2.24 -19.78 -0.82
N ALA A 199 2.44 -20.37 -2.01
CA ALA A 199 3.60 -20.09 -2.87
C ALA A 199 3.62 -18.65 -3.42
N ARG A 200 2.48 -17.95 -3.43
CA ARG A 200 2.34 -16.56 -3.89
C ARG A 200 2.24 -15.58 -2.72
N LEU A 201 2.44 -16.02 -1.49
CA LEU A 201 2.40 -15.15 -0.31
C LEU A 201 3.81 -14.92 0.23
N ILE A 202 4.09 -13.71 0.69
CA ILE A 202 5.18 -13.37 1.60
C ILE A 202 4.52 -13.16 2.97
N VAL A 203 4.81 -14.03 3.92
CA VAL A 203 4.19 -14.01 5.26
C VAL A 203 5.24 -13.65 6.34
N PRO A 204 4.82 -13.26 7.57
CA PRO A 204 5.74 -13.00 8.69
C PRO A 204 6.84 -14.05 8.87
N ASP A 205 6.50 -15.34 8.75
CA ASP A 205 7.44 -16.44 8.90
C ASP A 205 8.55 -16.44 7.83
N ASP A 206 8.26 -15.96 6.61
CA ASP A 206 9.24 -15.87 5.53
C ASP A 206 10.32 -14.82 5.81
N VAL A 207 9.93 -13.70 6.45
CA VAL A 207 10.86 -12.62 6.84
C VAL A 207 11.61 -13.00 8.11
N ARG A 208 10.91 -13.59 9.09
CA ARG A 208 11.51 -13.98 10.37
C ARG A 208 12.60 -15.05 10.20
N GLY A 209 12.36 -16.04 9.33
CA GLY A 209 13.26 -17.17 9.15
C GLY A 209 13.59 -17.84 10.50
N ALA A 210 14.89 -17.93 10.82
CA ALA A 210 15.39 -18.52 12.06
C ALA A 210 15.56 -17.53 13.22
N ALA A 211 15.25 -16.25 13.04
CA ALA A 211 15.42 -15.25 14.10
C ALA A 211 14.48 -15.51 15.30
N PRO A 212 14.86 -15.09 16.52
CA PRO A 212 14.03 -15.26 17.71
C PRO A 212 12.65 -14.61 17.57
N SER A 213 12.63 -13.39 17.02
CA SER A 213 11.41 -12.66 16.66
C SER A 213 11.47 -12.07 15.25
N LEU A 214 10.32 -11.75 14.69
CA LEU A 214 10.13 -11.04 13.43
C LEU A 214 10.85 -9.68 13.49
N ARG A 215 10.70 -8.95 14.60
CA ARG A 215 11.43 -7.70 14.82
C ARG A 215 12.94 -7.89 14.72
N ASP A 216 13.51 -8.94 15.31
CA ASP A 216 14.96 -9.19 15.23
C ASP A 216 15.41 -9.41 13.78
N ALA A 217 14.61 -10.12 12.98
CA ALA A 217 14.89 -10.31 11.56
C ALA A 217 14.81 -8.99 10.77
N VAL A 218 13.81 -8.16 11.08
CA VAL A 218 13.61 -6.85 10.45
C VAL A 218 14.78 -5.91 10.76
N LEU A 219 15.24 -5.86 12.02
CA LEU A 219 16.41 -5.08 12.42
C LEU A 219 17.73 -5.62 11.84
N ALA A 220 17.75 -6.91 11.46
CA ALA A 220 18.84 -7.52 10.71
C ALA A 220 18.67 -7.35 9.18
N HIS A 221 17.70 -6.56 8.72
CA HIS A 221 17.39 -6.31 7.31
C HIS A 221 17.10 -7.59 6.51
N ALA A 222 16.38 -8.55 7.10
CA ALA A 222 16.10 -9.86 6.50
C ALA A 222 14.96 -9.86 5.46
N TRP A 223 14.47 -8.69 5.03
CA TRP A 223 13.45 -8.61 3.97
C TRP A 223 13.95 -9.27 2.67
N PRO A 224 13.09 -10.02 1.96
CA PRO A 224 13.47 -10.60 0.68
C PRO A 224 13.84 -9.52 -0.33
N SER A 225 14.71 -9.89 -1.27
CA SER A 225 14.96 -9.07 -2.46
C SER A 225 13.70 -8.93 -3.31
N VAL A 226 13.62 -7.87 -4.11
CA VAL A 226 12.56 -7.68 -5.11
C VAL A 226 12.50 -8.89 -6.05
N ALA A 227 13.64 -9.44 -6.48
CA ALA A 227 13.69 -10.66 -7.28
C ALA A 227 12.95 -11.85 -6.62
N GLN A 228 13.18 -12.08 -5.33
CA GLN A 228 12.52 -13.14 -4.56
C GLN A 228 11.04 -12.87 -4.28
N ALA A 229 10.63 -11.60 -4.37
CA ALA A 229 9.28 -11.12 -4.09
C ALA A 229 8.40 -11.00 -5.35
N ARG A 230 8.97 -11.07 -6.56
CA ARG A 230 8.19 -11.00 -7.81
C ARG A 230 7.12 -12.09 -7.86
N GLY A 231 5.93 -11.71 -8.32
CA GLY A 231 4.78 -12.61 -8.44
C GLY A 231 4.11 -12.97 -7.12
N ARG A 232 4.54 -12.37 -5.99
CA ARG A 232 4.01 -12.63 -4.65
C ARG A 232 3.28 -11.43 -4.07
N MET A 233 2.45 -11.70 -3.07
CA MET A 233 1.63 -10.75 -2.35
C MET A 233 1.98 -10.78 -0.87
N LEU A 234 1.85 -9.63 -0.21
CA LEU A 234 1.97 -9.47 1.23
C LEU A 234 0.69 -8.83 1.75
N PHE A 235 0.18 -9.33 2.86
CA PHE A 235 -1.03 -8.83 3.50
C PHE A 235 -0.69 -8.22 4.85
N VAL A 236 -1.37 -7.15 5.21
CA VAL A 236 -1.23 -6.48 6.52
C VAL A 236 -2.61 -6.32 7.11
N LEU A 237 -2.83 -6.87 8.30
CA LEU A 237 -3.98 -6.54 9.11
C LEU A 237 -3.84 -5.05 9.47
N ASP A 238 -4.79 -4.26 9.00
CA ASP A 238 -4.96 -2.88 9.41
C ASP A 238 -6.07 -2.85 10.45
N GLY A 239 -5.70 -3.16 11.69
CA GLY A 239 -6.63 -3.34 12.79
C GLY A 239 -6.51 -2.26 13.86
N ASN A 240 -7.57 -2.10 14.65
CA ASN A 240 -7.47 -1.37 15.91
C ASN A 240 -6.64 -2.19 16.94
N PRO A 241 -6.22 -1.60 18.08
CA PRO A 241 -5.42 -2.32 19.08
C PRO A 241 -6.06 -3.61 19.61
N ARG A 242 -7.40 -3.72 19.61
CA ARG A 242 -8.12 -4.93 20.00
C ARG A 242 -7.96 -6.02 18.94
N HIS A 243 -8.06 -5.70 17.66
CA HIS A 243 -7.81 -6.63 16.55
C HIS A 243 -6.38 -7.15 16.60
N GLU A 244 -5.39 -6.28 16.77
CA GLU A 244 -3.98 -6.69 16.84
C GLU A 244 -3.68 -7.56 18.06
N ALA A 245 -4.30 -7.27 19.21
CA ALA A 245 -4.18 -8.11 20.40
C ALA A 245 -4.78 -9.51 20.19
N LEU A 246 -5.96 -9.61 19.56
CA LEU A 246 -6.58 -10.89 19.21
C LEU A 246 -5.74 -11.64 18.16
N TYR A 247 -5.23 -10.94 17.15
CA TYR A 247 -4.50 -11.56 16.05
C TYR A 247 -3.17 -12.15 16.52
N ARG A 248 -2.44 -11.50 17.42
CA ARG A 248 -1.19 -12.09 17.95
C ARG A 248 -1.39 -13.17 19.02
N GLN A 249 -2.60 -13.29 19.59
CA GLN A 249 -2.86 -14.24 20.66
C GLN A 249 -2.53 -15.66 20.19
N GLU A 250 -1.76 -16.42 20.98
CA GLU A 250 -1.24 -17.76 20.63
C GLU A 250 -0.31 -17.82 19.40
N HIS A 251 -0.03 -16.67 18.77
CA HIS A 251 0.86 -16.51 17.63
C HIS A 251 1.99 -15.51 17.96
N PRO A 252 2.83 -15.75 18.98
CA PRO A 252 3.87 -14.82 19.39
C PRO A 252 4.80 -14.54 18.21
N SER A 253 5.10 -13.26 17.98
CA SER A 253 5.87 -12.82 16.82
C SER A 253 5.25 -13.21 15.47
N LEU A 254 3.91 -13.24 15.41
CA LEU A 254 3.07 -13.61 14.26
C LEU A 254 3.37 -14.99 13.67
N ARG A 255 3.82 -15.94 14.51
CA ARG A 255 4.13 -17.31 14.08
C ARG A 255 2.90 -17.99 13.45
N GLY A 256 3.01 -18.42 12.20
CA GLY A 256 1.92 -19.11 11.49
C GLY A 256 0.81 -18.19 10.95
N ARG A 257 0.92 -16.87 11.14
CA ARG A 257 -0.04 -15.88 10.60
C ARG A 257 0.23 -15.60 9.12
N MET A 258 -0.84 -15.26 8.37
CA MET A 258 -0.71 -14.94 6.93
C MET A 258 -0.53 -13.44 6.67
N MET A 259 -0.80 -12.60 7.67
CA MET A 259 -0.69 -11.15 7.58
C MET A 259 0.34 -10.61 8.58
N PHE A 260 0.98 -9.51 8.22
CA PHE A 260 1.65 -8.63 9.19
C PHE A 260 0.59 -7.80 9.94
N GLY A 261 0.98 -6.98 10.91
CA GLY A 261 0.05 -6.07 11.60
C GLY A 261 0.75 -4.87 12.23
N TRP A 262 -0.04 -3.98 12.84
CA TRP A 262 0.45 -2.76 13.46
C TRP A 262 0.90 -2.97 14.91
N TYR A 263 2.19 -3.28 15.08
CA TYR A 263 2.80 -3.43 16.39
C TYR A 263 3.83 -2.33 16.63
N ALA A 264 3.89 -1.83 17.87
CA ALA A 264 4.84 -0.79 18.23
C ALA A 264 6.29 -1.25 18.00
N PRO A 265 7.24 -0.35 17.67
CA PRO A 265 8.58 -0.72 17.22
C PRO A 265 9.44 -1.47 18.25
N ASP A 266 9.02 -1.57 19.50
CA ASP A 266 9.66 -2.32 20.58
C ASP A 266 9.11 -3.75 20.74
N GLN A 267 8.06 -4.11 20.01
CA GLN A 267 7.39 -5.41 20.16
C GLN A 267 7.91 -6.49 19.20
N PRO A 268 7.91 -7.78 19.61
CA PRO A 268 8.44 -8.89 18.81
C PRO A 268 7.84 -9.07 17.40
N GLU A 269 6.63 -8.55 17.16
CA GLU A 269 5.87 -8.61 15.92
C GLU A 269 6.16 -7.44 14.97
N ALA A 270 6.90 -6.43 15.42
CA ALA A 270 7.11 -5.20 14.65
C ALA A 270 7.90 -5.47 13.36
N ALA A 271 7.32 -5.07 12.22
CA ALA A 271 7.94 -5.20 10.90
C ALA A 271 7.51 -4.07 9.96
N VAL A 272 6.19 -3.82 9.95
CA VAL A 272 5.52 -2.77 9.20
C VAL A 272 4.87 -1.81 10.19
N LEU A 273 4.91 -0.52 9.90
CA LEU A 273 4.40 0.53 10.80
C LEU A 273 3.53 1.50 10.00
N SER A 274 2.37 1.89 10.52
CA SER A 274 1.59 2.99 9.95
C SER A 274 1.91 4.31 10.65
N ILE A 275 2.28 5.33 9.89
CA ILE A 275 2.49 6.71 10.35
C ILE A 275 1.72 7.64 9.41
N GLU A 276 0.61 8.19 9.89
CA GLU A 276 -0.37 8.90 9.05
C GLU A 276 0.07 10.29 8.58
N ASP A 277 0.95 10.97 9.33
CA ASP A 277 1.37 12.34 9.04
C ASP A 277 2.89 12.46 8.76
N PRO A 278 3.31 12.40 7.49
CA PRO A 278 4.71 12.52 7.15
C PRO A 278 5.25 13.97 7.26
N LEU A 279 4.39 14.99 7.37
CA LEU A 279 4.84 16.36 7.61
C LEU A 279 5.28 16.54 9.07
N ALA A 280 4.48 16.01 10.00
CA ALA A 280 4.77 16.10 11.43
C ALA A 280 5.85 15.08 11.87
N GLU A 281 5.88 13.90 11.25
CA GLU A 281 6.66 12.77 11.74
C GLU A 281 7.82 12.34 10.80
N ALA A 282 8.24 13.19 9.86
CA ALA A 282 9.31 12.88 8.89
C ALA A 282 10.58 12.29 9.53
N SER A 283 11.05 12.86 10.65
CA SER A 283 12.24 12.39 11.36
C SER A 283 12.04 11.00 11.97
N ARG A 284 10.84 10.72 12.48
CA ARG A 284 10.47 9.41 13.04
C ARG A 284 10.41 8.36 11.93
N ILE A 285 9.76 8.68 10.81
CA ILE A 285 9.71 7.81 9.62
C ILE A 285 11.13 7.46 9.18
N ARG A 286 11.99 8.48 8.97
CA ARG A 286 13.39 8.28 8.55
C ARG A 286 14.16 7.37 9.50
N ALA A 287 14.02 7.57 10.81
CA ALA A 287 14.71 6.76 11.81
C ALA A 287 14.23 5.29 11.80
N LEU A 288 12.95 5.04 11.56
CA LEU A 288 12.38 3.69 11.53
C LEU A 288 12.79 2.94 10.26
N VAL A 289 12.75 3.59 9.10
CA VAL A 289 13.13 2.94 7.83
C VAL A 289 14.63 2.62 7.79
N ALA A 290 15.47 3.48 8.38
CA ALA A 290 16.90 3.22 8.51
C ALA A 290 17.22 2.00 9.40
N GLN A 291 16.31 1.64 10.32
CA GLN A 291 16.43 0.44 11.16
C GLN A 291 15.96 -0.84 10.47
N GLY A 292 15.38 -0.76 9.27
CA GLY A 292 14.87 -1.90 8.51
C GLY A 292 13.35 -2.12 8.60
N PHE A 293 12.64 -1.32 9.38
CA PHE A 293 11.17 -1.32 9.36
C PHE A 293 10.66 -0.77 8.02
N VAL A 294 9.52 -1.29 7.59
CA VAL A 294 8.75 -0.73 6.49
C VAL A 294 7.71 0.23 7.05
N VAL A 295 7.61 1.44 6.49
CA VAL A 295 6.63 2.44 6.92
C VAL A 295 5.59 2.68 5.82
N ARG A 296 4.32 2.51 6.20
CA ARG A 296 3.16 3.01 5.44
C ARG A 296 2.81 4.41 5.90
N THR A 297 2.56 5.30 4.95
CA THR A 297 2.08 6.66 5.21
C THR A 297 1.08 7.11 4.15
N ARG A 298 0.49 8.29 4.36
CA ARG A 298 -0.47 8.90 3.44
C ARG A 298 0.10 10.13 2.76
N ALA A 299 -0.07 10.22 1.45
CA ALA A 299 0.28 11.41 0.67
C ALA A 299 -0.78 12.52 0.74
N ASP A 300 -2.00 12.19 1.17
CA ASP A 300 -3.15 13.08 1.30
C ASP A 300 -4.13 12.58 2.37
N ALA A 301 -4.97 13.48 2.88
CA ALA A 301 -5.98 13.16 3.87
C ALA A 301 -7.25 13.99 3.64
N GLU A 302 -8.41 13.31 3.61
CA GLU A 302 -9.75 13.92 3.47
C GLU A 302 -9.89 14.86 2.25
N GLY A 303 -9.08 14.63 1.21
CA GLY A 303 -9.04 15.46 0.01
C GLY A 303 -8.53 16.89 0.21
N ARG A 304 -7.93 17.23 1.36
CA ARG A 304 -7.44 18.59 1.66
C ARG A 304 -6.34 19.01 0.69
N GLU A 305 -5.35 18.14 0.48
CA GLU A 305 -4.22 18.35 -0.40
C GLU A 305 -4.66 18.53 -1.85
N ALA A 306 -5.61 17.71 -2.32
CA ALA A 306 -6.13 17.82 -3.68
C ALA A 306 -6.88 19.13 -3.93
N ARG A 307 -7.75 19.57 -2.99
CA ARG A 307 -8.47 20.84 -3.11
C ARG A 307 -7.54 22.06 -3.05
N ALA A 308 -6.46 21.96 -2.28
CA ALA A 308 -5.45 23.00 -2.16
C ALA A 308 -4.36 22.94 -3.25
N HIS A 309 -4.37 21.92 -4.11
CA HIS A 309 -3.27 21.58 -5.02
C HIS A 309 -1.90 21.49 -4.31
N ASP A 310 -1.89 21.04 -3.06
CA ASP A 310 -0.70 20.93 -2.22
C ASP A 310 -0.07 19.54 -2.37
N ARG A 311 1.22 19.48 -2.69
CA ARG A 311 1.98 18.21 -2.80
C ARG A 311 3.02 18.04 -1.70
N ARG A 312 3.07 18.96 -0.72
CA ARG A 312 4.09 18.93 0.34
C ARG A 312 4.03 17.66 1.18
N ARG A 313 2.82 17.17 1.52
CA ARG A 313 2.65 15.91 2.26
C ARG A 313 3.21 14.71 1.50
N ALA A 314 2.89 14.61 0.20
CA ALA A 314 3.42 13.57 -0.68
C ALA A 314 4.95 13.63 -0.83
N GLN A 315 5.50 14.85 -0.97
CA GLN A 315 6.95 15.06 -1.02
C GLN A 315 7.62 14.67 0.30
N ALA A 316 7.04 15.05 1.45
CA ALA A 316 7.54 14.68 2.76
C ALA A 316 7.54 13.16 2.98
N ALA A 317 6.51 12.45 2.50
CA ALA A 317 6.46 10.98 2.54
C ALA A 317 7.64 10.35 1.78
N LEU A 318 7.89 10.83 0.55
CA LEU A 318 9.00 10.34 -0.28
C LEU A 318 10.35 10.65 0.36
N ASP A 319 10.55 11.90 0.80
CA ASP A 319 11.82 12.38 1.35
C ASP A 319 12.18 11.70 2.68
N ALA A 320 11.17 11.39 3.50
CA ALA A 320 11.35 10.66 4.75
C ALA A 320 11.71 9.18 4.55
N GLY A 321 11.55 8.65 3.33
CA GLY A 321 11.84 7.25 3.00
C GLY A 321 10.68 6.29 3.27
N ALA A 322 9.44 6.78 3.42
CA ALA A 322 8.31 5.89 3.58
C ALA A 322 8.19 4.97 2.35
N GLN A 323 8.14 3.66 2.57
CA GLN A 323 8.12 2.69 1.48
C GLN A 323 6.73 2.53 0.88
N TRP A 324 5.66 2.61 1.67
CA TRP A 324 4.29 2.43 1.16
C TRP A 324 3.51 3.73 1.29
N ILE A 325 3.18 4.35 0.16
CA ILE A 325 2.53 5.67 0.13
C ILE A 325 1.12 5.51 -0.43
N SER A 326 0.12 5.66 0.44
CA SER A 326 -1.30 5.58 0.08
C SER A 326 -1.83 6.95 -0.35
N THR A 327 -2.67 6.98 -1.40
CA THR A 327 -3.28 8.20 -1.94
C THR A 327 -4.64 7.92 -2.56
N ASP A 328 -5.54 8.90 -2.51
CA ASP A 328 -6.77 8.85 -3.30
C ASP A 328 -6.57 9.39 -4.75
N TYR A 329 -5.41 10.03 -5.04
CA TYR A 329 -5.18 10.90 -6.21
C TYR A 329 -3.93 10.53 -7.04
N TYR A 330 -3.93 9.34 -7.64
CA TYR A 330 -2.89 8.90 -8.58
C TYR A 330 -3.27 9.17 -10.05
N ALA A 331 -2.29 9.10 -10.95
CA ALA A 331 -2.53 9.26 -12.38
C ALA A 331 -3.50 8.18 -12.91
N GLY A 332 -4.62 8.61 -13.48
CA GLY A 332 -5.69 7.72 -13.95
C GLY A 332 -6.78 7.41 -12.92
N ALA A 333 -6.69 7.94 -11.70
CA ALA A 333 -7.80 7.91 -10.76
C ALA A 333 -8.99 8.76 -11.28
N PRO A 334 -10.25 8.31 -11.09
CA PRO A 334 -11.42 9.12 -11.33
C PRO A 334 -11.39 10.45 -10.56
N ASP A 335 -11.79 11.54 -11.21
CA ASP A 335 -11.87 12.87 -10.62
C ASP A 335 -13.32 13.40 -10.65
N PRO A 336 -14.20 12.89 -9.77
CA PRO A 336 -15.61 13.29 -9.75
C PRO A 336 -15.81 14.75 -9.32
N GLN A 337 -14.81 15.36 -8.68
CA GLN A 337 -14.83 16.74 -8.23
C GLN A 337 -14.21 17.73 -9.24
N ARG A 338 -13.60 17.23 -10.33
CA ARG A 338 -12.90 18.04 -11.33
C ARG A 338 -11.80 18.91 -10.72
N LEU A 339 -11.07 18.36 -9.76
CA LEU A 339 -9.94 19.04 -9.11
C LEU A 339 -8.72 19.12 -10.04
N HIS A 340 -8.64 18.28 -11.08
CA HIS A 340 -7.48 18.21 -11.97
C HIS A 340 -6.16 18.03 -11.18
N TYR A 341 -6.22 17.20 -10.13
CA TYR A 341 -5.11 16.95 -9.22
C TYR A 341 -4.72 15.47 -9.22
N TRP A 342 -3.42 15.23 -9.30
CA TRP A 342 -2.77 13.94 -9.02
C TRP A 342 -1.36 14.22 -8.51
N LEU A 343 -0.79 13.28 -7.76
CA LEU A 343 0.49 13.48 -7.07
C LEU A 343 1.70 13.65 -8.01
N GLY A 344 1.62 13.16 -9.25
CA GLY A 344 2.77 13.13 -10.16
C GLY A 344 3.88 12.16 -9.74
N ILE A 345 3.60 11.26 -8.81
CA ILE A 345 4.50 10.17 -8.40
C ILE A 345 4.38 9.03 -9.42
N ALA A 346 5.51 8.54 -9.92
CA ALA A 346 5.53 7.40 -10.82
C ALA A 346 5.01 6.13 -10.12
N THR A 347 4.22 5.32 -10.83
CA THR A 347 3.77 4.02 -10.34
C THR A 347 4.83 2.94 -10.60
N GLY A 348 4.68 1.78 -9.94
CA GLY A 348 5.70 0.73 -9.93
C GLY A 348 6.60 0.80 -8.70
N LEU A 349 7.80 0.24 -8.82
CA LEU A 349 8.80 0.26 -7.75
C LEU A 349 9.79 1.39 -8.00
N ARG A 350 10.08 2.15 -6.94
CA ARG A 350 11.11 3.18 -6.93
C ARG A 350 12.16 2.82 -5.89
N CYS A 351 13.43 3.09 -6.17
CA CYS A 351 14.48 2.93 -5.16
C CYS A 351 14.33 4.01 -4.07
N ASP A 352 14.37 3.61 -2.80
CA ASP A 352 14.37 4.54 -1.68
C ASP A 352 15.79 5.05 -1.39
N ARG A 353 16.00 6.35 -1.58
CA ARG A 353 17.31 7.01 -1.36
C ARG A 353 17.71 7.09 0.11
N VAL A 354 16.79 6.83 1.05
CA VAL A 354 17.09 6.80 2.48
C VAL A 354 17.72 5.48 2.89
N THR A 355 17.32 4.39 2.25
CA THR A 355 17.66 3.01 2.66
C THR A 355 18.53 2.27 1.62
N ALA A 356 18.75 2.85 0.43
CA ALA A 356 19.62 2.30 -0.61
C ALA A 356 20.34 3.37 -1.46
N ASP A 357 21.44 2.97 -2.10
CA ASP A 357 22.10 3.77 -3.14
C ASP A 357 21.40 3.56 -4.49
N CYS A 358 20.61 4.55 -4.89
CA CYS A 358 19.84 4.52 -6.11
C CYS A 358 20.61 4.98 -7.36
N GLY A 359 21.86 5.44 -7.20
CA GLY A 359 22.63 6.13 -8.23
C GLY A 359 21.97 7.41 -8.77
N ALA A 360 22.63 8.05 -9.74
CA ALA A 360 22.28 9.40 -10.20
C ALA A 360 21.04 9.48 -11.14
N THR A 361 20.41 8.36 -11.50
CA THR A 361 19.44 8.29 -12.61
C THR A 361 18.09 7.64 -12.31
N ALA A 362 17.74 7.34 -11.05
CA ALA A 362 16.39 6.88 -10.73
C ALA A 362 15.44 8.06 -10.43
N PRO A 363 14.38 8.30 -11.23
CA PRO A 363 13.28 9.21 -10.86
C PRO A 363 12.54 8.74 -9.60
#